data_AF-E2D1K7-F1
#
_entry.id   AF-E2D1K7-F1
#
_cell.length_a   1.000
_cell.length_b   1.000
_cell.length_c   1.000
_cell.angle_alpha   90.00
_cell.angle_beta   90.00
_cell.angle_gamma   90.00
#
_symmetry.space_group_name_H-M   'P 1'
#
loop_
_entity.id
_entity.type
_entity.pdbx_description
1 polymer ?
#
loop_
_entity_poly.entity_id
_entity_poly.type
_entity_poly.pdbx_seq_one_letter_code
_entity_poly.pdbx_strand_id
1 'polypeptide(L)'
;VKETGLVWLVDYSDLDNLQMTQIETERFLHDGGWDATKRYLLIAANMRDQIAVVDTKEKKFVTKFETGIKPHPGRGANRDDPEYGPVSATTHLGEGLISVYGSDPKGHPQHAWKVVREQETAGPGLFLKTHPK
;
A
#
# COMPACT_ATOMS: atom_id res chain seq x y z
N VAL A 1 -8.45 -2.95 12.01
CA VAL A 1 -8.22 -4.12 12.90
C VAL A 1 -7.57 -5.23 12.10
N LYS A 2 -6.38 -5.70 12.54
CA LYS A 2 -5.50 -6.55 11.73
C LYS A 2 -6.13 -7.90 11.41
N GLU A 3 -6.72 -8.54 12.42
CA GLU A 3 -7.25 -9.90 12.38
C GLU A 3 -8.52 -10.00 11.53
N THR A 4 -9.37 -8.97 11.63
CA THR A 4 -10.65 -8.88 10.91
C THR A 4 -10.53 -8.28 9.51
N GLY A 5 -9.37 -7.72 9.16
CA GLY A 5 -9.13 -7.15 7.83
C GLY A 5 -9.90 -5.86 7.55
N LEU A 6 -10.13 -5.07 8.59
CA LEU A 6 -10.86 -3.81 8.49
C LEU A 6 -9.92 -2.61 8.53
N VAL A 7 -10.10 -1.67 7.61
CA VAL A 7 -9.54 -0.32 7.70
C VAL A 7 -10.62 0.61 8.24
N TRP A 8 -10.30 1.37 9.29
CA TRP A 8 -11.24 2.30 9.89
C TRP A 8 -10.82 3.73 9.56
N LEU A 9 -11.71 4.47 8.92
CA LEU A 9 -11.58 5.91 8.76
C LEU A 9 -12.41 6.58 9.86
N VAL A 10 -11.73 7.20 10.81
CA VAL A 10 -12.35 7.84 11.98
C VAL A 10 -12.36 9.35 11.76
N ASP A 11 -13.55 9.94 11.71
CA ASP A 11 -13.72 11.38 11.64
C ASP A 11 -13.64 11.98 13.04
N TYR A 12 -12.61 12.76 13.28
CA TYR A 12 -12.33 13.37 14.58
C TYR A 12 -12.76 14.84 14.67
N SER A 13 -13.60 15.32 13.74
CA SER A 13 -14.14 16.69 13.77
C SER A 13 -15.14 16.92 14.91
N ASP A 14 -15.83 15.85 15.35
CA ASP A 14 -16.75 15.84 16.48
C ASP A 14 -16.57 14.53 17.25
N LEU A 15 -16.01 14.63 18.46
CA LEU A 15 -15.73 13.47 19.31
C LEU A 15 -16.96 13.03 20.12
N ASP A 16 -17.97 13.90 20.28
CA ASP A 16 -19.22 13.57 20.96
C ASP A 16 -20.15 12.78 20.02
N ASN A 17 -20.09 13.07 18.71
CA ASN A 17 -20.86 12.40 17.66
C ASN A 17 -19.94 11.67 16.65
N LEU A 18 -19.05 10.82 17.17
CA LEU A 18 -18.00 10.15 16.41
C LEU A 18 -18.52 9.42 15.16
N GLN A 19 -18.07 9.85 13.98
CA GLN A 19 -18.37 9.16 12.73
C GLN A 19 -17.22 8.23 12.34
N MET A 20 -17.55 7.00 11.95
CA MET A 20 -16.58 6.01 11.51
C MET A 20 -17.05 5.30 10.24
N THR A 21 -16.14 5.12 9.30
CA THR A 21 -16.33 4.24 8.14
C THR A 21 -15.44 3.00 8.30
N GLN A 22 -16.05 1.83 8.40
CA GLN A 22 -15.35 0.55 8.41
C GLN A 22 -15.32 -0.02 7.00
N ILE A 23 -14.12 -0.25 6.48
CA ILE A 23 -13.89 -0.71 5.12
C ILE A 23 -13.31 -2.13 5.20
N GLU A 24 -14.04 -3.10 4.65
CA GLU A 24 -13.55 -4.46 4.46
C GLU A 24 -12.43 -4.48 3.41
N THR A 25 -11.32 -5.14 3.72
CA THR A 25 -10.13 -5.19 2.86
C THR A 25 -9.58 -6.62 2.77
N GLU A 26 -8.54 -6.93 3.54
CA GLU A 26 -7.94 -8.26 3.64
C GLU A 26 -7.44 -8.50 5.06
N ARG A 27 -7.47 -9.75 5.52
CA ARG A 27 -7.01 -10.14 6.86
C ARG A 27 -5.49 -10.02 6.97
N PHE A 28 -5.03 -9.85 8.21
CA PHE A 28 -3.62 -9.67 8.56
C PHE A 28 -3.01 -8.38 7.99
N LEU A 29 -3.81 -7.31 7.96
CA LEU A 29 -3.27 -5.96 7.74
C LEU A 29 -2.17 -5.68 8.76
N HIS A 30 -1.07 -5.06 8.32
CA HIS A 30 0.07 -4.80 9.17
C HIS A 30 0.46 -3.31 9.12
N ASP A 31 1.38 -2.97 8.24
CA ASP A 31 1.94 -1.64 8.01
C ASP A 31 1.63 -1.18 6.59
N GLY A 32 1.87 0.09 6.32
CA GLY A 32 1.45 0.72 5.08
C GLY A 32 1.71 2.21 5.09
N GLY A 33 1.50 2.83 3.95
CA GLY A 33 1.70 4.26 3.77
C GLY A 33 0.86 4.84 2.67
N TRP A 34 0.95 6.15 2.58
CA TRP A 34 0.30 6.92 1.54
C TRP A 34 1.04 6.78 0.22
N ASP A 35 0.29 6.76 -0.88
CA ASP A 35 0.85 7.07 -2.19
C ASP A 35 1.42 8.51 -2.23
N ALA A 36 2.11 8.86 -3.31
CA ALA A 36 2.71 10.19 -3.46
C ALA A 36 1.69 11.34 -3.32
N THR A 37 0.44 11.13 -3.74
CA THR A 37 -0.63 12.14 -3.70
C THR A 37 -1.31 12.26 -2.34
N LYS A 38 -1.04 11.33 -1.40
CA LYS A 38 -1.70 11.21 -0.10
C LYS A 38 -3.21 11.01 -0.19
N ARG A 39 -3.68 10.31 -1.22
CA ARG A 39 -5.08 9.95 -1.41
C ARG A 39 -5.34 8.47 -1.16
N TYR A 40 -4.41 7.62 -1.57
CA TYR A 40 -4.54 6.17 -1.48
C TYR A 40 -3.67 5.66 -0.34
N LEU A 41 -4.28 4.87 0.54
CA LEU A 41 -3.58 4.16 1.59
C LEU A 41 -3.24 2.75 1.09
N LEU A 42 -1.95 2.42 1.09
CA LEU A 42 -1.37 1.18 0.59
C LEU A 42 -0.89 0.36 1.78
N ILE A 43 -1.54 -0.77 2.05
CA ILE A 43 -1.37 -1.52 3.31
C ILE A 43 -1.01 -2.96 3.02
N ALA A 44 0.04 -3.47 3.64
CA ALA A 44 0.39 -4.88 3.56
C ALA A 44 -0.60 -5.74 4.35
N ALA A 45 -1.24 -6.67 3.66
CA ALA A 45 -1.85 -7.86 4.26
C ALA A 45 -0.78 -8.96 4.28
N ASN A 46 0.17 -8.85 5.20
CA ASN A 46 1.47 -9.50 5.05
C ASN A 46 1.40 -11.04 5.05
N MET A 47 0.54 -11.66 5.87
CA MET A 47 0.35 -13.12 5.88
C MET A 47 -0.49 -13.62 4.69
N ARG A 48 -0.84 -12.74 3.76
CA ARG A 48 -1.55 -13.01 2.51
C ARG A 48 -0.76 -12.62 1.27
N ASP A 49 0.50 -12.19 1.44
CA ASP A 49 1.39 -11.81 0.33
C ASP A 49 0.85 -10.69 -0.57
N GLN A 50 -0.03 -9.84 0.00
CA GLN A 50 -0.82 -8.86 -0.74
C GLN A 50 -0.66 -7.44 -0.20
N ILE A 51 -0.87 -6.47 -1.09
CA ILE A 51 -1.08 -5.06 -0.77
C ILE A 51 -2.56 -4.73 -1.00
N ALA A 52 -3.23 -4.18 0.00
CA ALA A 52 -4.58 -3.65 -0.06
C ALA A 52 -4.55 -2.13 -0.30
N VAL A 53 -5.46 -1.65 -1.13
CA VAL A 53 -5.57 -0.24 -1.54
C VAL A 53 -6.90 0.34 -1.07
N VAL A 54 -6.85 1.43 -0.32
CA VAL A 54 -8.03 2.18 0.13
C VAL A 54 -7.98 3.60 -0.41
N ASP A 55 -9.06 4.06 -1.05
CA ASP A 55 -9.23 5.46 -1.43
C ASP A 55 -9.82 6.20 -0.23
N THR A 56 -9.01 7.04 0.43
CA THR A 56 -9.46 7.72 1.65
C THR A 56 -10.31 8.94 1.36
N LYS A 57 -10.30 9.44 0.12
CA LYS A 57 -11.20 10.51 -0.33
C LYS A 57 -12.61 9.97 -0.54
N GLU A 58 -12.72 8.84 -1.24
CA GLU A 58 -14.01 8.19 -1.51
C GLU A 58 -14.45 7.22 -0.40
N LYS A 59 -13.62 7.06 0.64
CA LYS A 59 -13.83 6.20 1.81
C LYS A 59 -14.19 4.75 1.43
N LYS A 60 -13.48 4.17 0.44
CA LYS A 60 -13.78 2.82 -0.08
C LYS A 60 -12.55 1.97 -0.36
N PHE A 61 -12.72 0.65 -0.30
CA PHE A 61 -11.77 -0.32 -0.82
C PHE A 61 -11.69 -0.19 -2.35
N VAL A 62 -10.47 -0.16 -2.88
CA VAL A 62 -10.23 -0.04 -4.32
C VAL A 62 -9.93 -1.42 -4.89
N THR A 63 -8.89 -2.07 -4.37
CA THR A 63 -8.42 -3.37 -4.84
C THR A 63 -7.39 -3.94 -3.88
N LYS A 64 -6.99 -5.18 -4.11
CA LYS A 64 -5.79 -5.80 -3.55
C LYS A 64 -5.05 -6.55 -4.65
N PHE A 65 -3.74 -6.66 -4.52
CA PHE A 65 -2.90 -7.36 -5.48
C PHE A 65 -1.75 -8.07 -4.78
N GLU A 66 -1.29 -9.16 -5.38
CA GLU A 66 -0.16 -9.94 -4.88
C GLU A 66 1.17 -9.24 -5.19
N THR A 67 2.14 -9.46 -4.31
CA THR A 67 3.52 -8.99 -4.45
C THR A 67 4.46 -10.18 -4.31
N GLY A 68 5.30 -10.22 -3.27
CA GLY A 68 6.04 -11.40 -2.84
C GLY A 68 5.68 -11.84 -1.42
N ILE A 69 6.49 -12.72 -0.85
CA ILE A 69 6.26 -13.38 0.43
C ILE A 69 6.42 -12.40 1.60
N LYS A 70 5.34 -12.16 2.33
CA LYS A 70 5.27 -11.26 3.49
C LYS A 70 5.76 -9.86 3.18
N PRO A 71 5.02 -9.06 2.38
CA PRO A 71 5.38 -7.66 2.15
C PRO A 71 5.45 -6.92 3.48
N HIS A 72 6.52 -6.14 3.65
CA HIS A 72 6.80 -5.38 4.86
C HIS A 72 7.31 -3.98 4.49
N PRO A 73 6.42 -3.06 4.06
CA PRO A 73 6.82 -1.77 3.49
C PRO A 73 7.33 -0.74 4.51
N GLY A 74 7.06 -0.91 5.80
CA GLY A 74 7.02 0.22 6.72
C GLY A 74 5.96 1.23 6.26
N ARG A 75 6.41 2.40 5.76
CA ARG A 75 5.54 3.39 5.09
C ARG A 75 5.62 3.34 3.56
N GLY A 76 6.39 2.41 3.01
CA GLY A 76 6.70 2.34 1.59
C GLY A 76 7.69 3.43 1.14
N ALA A 77 8.02 3.38 -0.15
CA ALA A 77 8.80 4.39 -0.84
C ALA A 77 8.05 4.80 -2.12
N ASN A 78 7.78 6.10 -2.26
CA ASN A 78 7.12 6.66 -3.44
C ASN A 78 8.14 7.33 -4.35
N ARG A 79 8.02 7.13 -5.66
CA ARG A 79 8.90 7.75 -6.66
C ARG A 79 8.16 7.92 -7.98
N ASP A 80 8.56 8.90 -8.77
CA ASP A 80 8.25 8.92 -10.19
C ASP A 80 9.20 7.99 -10.95
N ASP A 81 8.64 6.97 -11.60
CA ASP A 81 9.33 6.07 -12.51
C ASP A 81 9.24 6.63 -13.95
N PRO A 82 10.36 6.68 -14.71
CA PRO A 82 10.36 7.22 -16.07
C PRO A 82 9.45 6.47 -17.05
N GLU A 83 9.17 5.18 -16.81
CA GLU A 83 8.39 4.32 -17.70
C GLU A 83 6.95 4.16 -17.20
N TYR A 84 6.76 4.01 -15.89
CA TYR A 84 5.46 3.66 -15.29
C TYR A 84 4.73 4.81 -14.62
N GLY A 85 5.34 6.00 -14.55
CA GLY A 85 4.78 7.15 -13.84
C GLY A 85 4.92 7.00 -12.32
N PRO A 86 4.01 7.58 -11.52
CA PRO A 86 4.06 7.47 -10.06
C PRO A 86 3.92 6.02 -9.59
N VAL A 87 4.91 5.57 -8.82
CA VAL A 87 4.98 4.23 -8.24
C VAL A 87 5.21 4.28 -6.73
N SER A 88 4.79 3.22 -6.07
CA SER A 88 5.14 2.88 -4.69
C SER A 88 5.89 1.55 -4.67
N ALA A 89 6.62 1.28 -3.59
CA ALA A 89 7.38 0.04 -3.45
C ALA A 89 7.32 -0.54 -2.04
N THR A 90 7.57 -1.85 -1.94
CA THR A 90 7.70 -2.61 -0.68
C THR A 90 8.89 -3.57 -0.72
N THR A 91 9.50 -3.84 0.44
CA THR A 91 10.38 -5.00 0.65
C THR A 91 9.58 -6.18 1.17
N HIS A 92 10.23 -7.34 1.30
CA HIS A 92 9.60 -8.58 1.74
C HIS A 92 10.38 -9.20 2.91
N LEU A 93 9.66 -9.64 3.94
CA LEU A 93 10.25 -10.32 5.11
C LEU A 93 10.49 -11.80 4.83
N GLY A 94 9.77 -12.39 3.88
CA GLY A 94 9.88 -13.81 3.54
C GLY A 94 10.96 -14.13 2.52
N GLU A 95 11.44 -13.13 1.76
CA GLU A 95 12.39 -13.31 0.66
C GLU A 95 13.15 -12.02 0.32
N GLY A 96 14.27 -12.16 -0.40
CA GLY A 96 15.07 -11.03 -0.87
C GLY A 96 14.49 -10.36 -2.10
N LEU A 97 13.41 -9.59 -1.94
CA LEU A 97 12.68 -8.96 -3.05
C LEU A 97 12.23 -7.53 -2.73
N ILE A 98 12.32 -6.65 -3.73
CA ILE A 98 11.59 -5.38 -3.79
C ILE A 98 10.57 -5.47 -4.92
N SER A 99 9.29 -5.23 -4.61
CA SER A 99 8.24 -5.09 -5.64
C SER A 99 7.84 -3.62 -5.75
N VAL A 100 7.83 -3.12 -6.97
CA VAL A 100 7.42 -1.77 -7.35
C VAL A 100 6.09 -1.86 -8.09
N TYR A 101 5.14 -1.02 -7.71
CA TYR A 101 3.77 -1.07 -8.23
C TYR A 101 3.22 0.32 -8.54
N GLY A 102 2.42 0.42 -9.60
CA GLY A 102 1.84 1.68 -10.05
C GLY A 102 0.83 2.24 -9.05
N SER A 103 0.88 3.55 -8.80
CA SER A 103 0.03 4.22 -7.81
C SER A 103 -0.79 5.39 -8.39
N ASP A 104 -0.88 5.51 -9.72
CA ASP A 104 -1.62 6.58 -10.40
C ASP A 104 -2.75 6.04 -11.30
N PRO A 105 -3.95 5.81 -10.75
CA PRO A 105 -5.09 5.33 -11.54
C PRO A 105 -5.67 6.35 -12.52
N LYS A 106 -5.22 7.62 -12.51
CA LYS A 106 -5.74 8.65 -13.41
C LYS A 106 -4.84 8.89 -14.61
N GLY A 107 -3.54 9.12 -14.38
CA GLY A 107 -2.58 9.36 -15.46
C GLY A 107 -2.03 8.07 -16.07
N HIS A 108 -1.95 6.99 -15.28
CA HIS A 108 -1.33 5.71 -15.69
C HIS A 108 -2.24 4.51 -15.38
N PRO A 109 -3.52 4.50 -15.82
CA PRO A 109 -4.52 3.50 -15.44
C PRO A 109 -4.12 2.06 -15.79
N GLN A 110 -3.31 1.86 -16.84
CA GLN A 110 -2.83 0.54 -17.26
C GLN A 110 -1.89 -0.12 -16.22
N HIS A 111 -1.18 0.70 -15.43
CA HIS A 111 -0.19 0.27 -14.43
C HIS A 111 -0.70 0.34 -12.99
N ALA A 112 -1.76 1.10 -12.74
CA ALA A 112 -2.28 1.32 -11.40
C ALA A 112 -2.64 0.00 -10.72
N TRP A 113 -2.15 -0.15 -9.49
CA TRP A 113 -2.40 -1.29 -8.60
C TRP A 113 -1.93 -2.63 -9.14
N LYS A 114 -0.83 -2.61 -9.90
CA LYS A 114 -0.14 -3.79 -10.41
C LYS A 114 1.35 -3.68 -10.13
N VAL A 115 1.99 -4.79 -9.83
CA VAL A 115 3.45 -4.88 -9.83
C VAL A 115 3.94 -4.65 -11.25
N VAL A 116 4.84 -3.67 -11.41
CA VAL A 116 5.42 -3.26 -12.69
C VAL A 116 6.91 -3.56 -12.78
N ARG A 117 7.58 -3.74 -11.64
CA ARG A 117 9.00 -4.09 -11.58
C ARG A 117 9.29 -4.87 -10.31
N GLU A 118 10.20 -5.81 -10.42
CA GLU A 118 10.75 -6.55 -9.31
C GLU A 118 12.27 -6.46 -9.33
N GLN A 119 12.87 -6.39 -8.15
CA GLN A 119 14.31 -6.34 -7.96
C GLN A 119 14.70 -7.26 -6.82
N GLU A 120 15.50 -8.29 -7.13
CA GLU A 120 16.13 -9.13 -6.12
C GLU A 120 17.05 -8.29 -5.23
N THR A 121 17.12 -8.66 -3.96
CA THR A 121 18.01 -8.08 -2.97
C THR A 121 18.85 -9.18 -2.31
N ALA A 122 19.89 -8.81 -1.57
CA ALA A 122 20.78 -9.77 -0.92
C ALA A 122 20.08 -10.68 0.12
N GLY A 123 18.86 -10.34 0.54
CA GLY A 123 18.05 -11.12 1.47
C GLY A 123 16.82 -10.34 1.94
N PRO A 124 16.04 -10.91 2.86
CA PRO A 124 14.81 -10.29 3.37
C PRO A 124 15.02 -8.89 3.96
N GLY A 125 13.98 -8.05 3.86
CA GLY A 125 14.01 -6.66 4.29
C GLY A 125 12.77 -6.22 5.08
N LEU A 126 12.98 -5.32 6.04
CA LEU A 126 11.92 -4.72 6.87
C LEU A 126 11.49 -3.32 6.41
N PHE A 127 12.41 -2.58 5.80
CA PHE A 127 12.18 -1.18 5.46
C PHE A 127 12.84 -0.83 4.14
N LEU A 128 12.17 0.01 3.36
CA LEU A 128 12.74 0.74 2.25
C LEU A 128 12.52 2.23 2.43
N LYS A 129 13.37 3.03 1.78
CA LYS A 129 13.22 4.48 1.79
C LYS A 129 13.72 5.11 0.51
N THR A 130 13.08 6.22 0.18
CA THR A 130 13.51 7.17 -0.84
C THR A 130 13.09 8.57 -0.40
N HIS A 131 13.54 9.59 -1.12
CA HIS A 131 13.15 10.98 -0.94
C HIS A 131 13.03 11.64 -2.33
N PRO A 132 12.09 12.58 -2.53
CA PRO A 132 12.09 13.44 -3.71
C PRO A 132 13.47 14.10 -3.91
N LYS A 133 13.89 14.34 -5.15
CA LYS A 133 15.08 15.18 -5.38
C LYS A 133 14.81 16.63 -5.00
#